data_AF-A0A6B3M4F0-F1
#
_entry.id   AF-A0A6B3M4F0-F1
#
_cell.length_a   1.000
_cell.length_b   1.000
_cell.length_c   1.000
_cell.angle_alpha   90.00
_cell.angle_beta   90.00
_cell.angle_gamma   90.00
#
_symmetry.space_group_name_H-M   'P 1'
#
loop_
_entity.id
_entity.type
_entity.pdbx_description
1 polymer ?
#
loop_
_entity_poly.entity_id
_entity_poly.type
_entity_poly.pdbx_seq_one_letter_code
_entity_poly.pdbx_strand_id
1 'polypeptide(L)'
;MDQIQAEIEAILSQIEVLQRERDALKGPEILPENDSPEAIAQAYRHQARVAAKVSAEVNGIDNAIAALENQLQQKQRQLRQLKISKQPLTKEELLEEALQDAYERADHINELAKELAEELRELKAIAYNLSPSYWQVNRYEVRLDTRHLGQKKLLH
;
A
#
# COMPACT_ATOMS: atom_id res chain seq x y z
N MET A 1 11.96 33.93 9.23
CA MET A 1 12.04 33.17 7.97
C MET A 1 13.01 32.02 8.18
N ASP A 2 14.20 32.29 8.69
CA ASP A 2 15.25 31.29 8.99
C ASP A 2 14.76 30.12 9.87
N GLN A 3 13.95 30.40 10.89
CA GLN A 3 13.39 29.34 11.75
C GLN A 3 12.41 28.41 10.99
N ILE A 4 11.56 28.96 10.11
CA ILE A 4 10.62 28.14 9.32
C ILE A 4 11.39 27.33 8.27
N GLN A 5 12.46 27.89 7.71
CA GLN A 5 13.33 27.19 6.77
C GLN A 5 14.05 26.01 7.45
N ALA A 6 14.60 26.22 8.65
CA ALA A 6 15.21 25.15 9.44
C ALA A 6 14.21 24.05 9.83
N GLU A 7 12.96 24.41 10.15
CA GLU A 7 11.89 23.44 10.41
C GLU A 7 11.53 22.62 9.15
N ILE A 8 11.50 23.24 7.97
CA ILE A 8 11.29 22.56 6.69
C ILE A 8 12.41 21.54 6.42
N GLU A 9 13.67 21.94 6.59
CA GLU A 9 14.83 21.06 6.41
C GLU A 9 14.82 19.87 7.39
N ALA A 10 14.44 20.12 8.65
CA ALA A 10 14.30 19.06 9.64
C ALA A 10 13.20 18.05 9.27
N ILE A 11 12.06 18.52 8.77
CA ILE A 11 10.96 17.64 8.32
C ILE A 11 11.41 16.78 7.12
N LEU A 12 12.05 17.39 6.13
CA LEU A 12 12.57 16.68 4.96
C LEU A 12 13.59 15.60 5.35
N SER A 13 14.52 15.94 6.23
CA SER A 13 15.52 14.98 6.73
C SER A 13 14.86 13.80 7.45
N GLN A 14 13.80 14.04 8.24
CA GLN A 14 13.09 12.99 8.94
C GLN A 14 12.29 12.08 8.00
N ILE A 15 11.69 12.63 6.93
CA ILE A 15 11.03 11.85 5.88
C ILE A 15 12.04 10.92 5.21
N GLU A 16 13.23 11.40 4.83
CA GLU A 16 14.26 10.55 4.22
C GLU A 16 14.70 9.40 5.13
N VAL A 17 14.83 9.65 6.43
CA VAL A 17 15.19 8.60 7.41
C VAL A 17 14.11 7.53 7.45
N LEU A 18 12.84 7.94 7.55
CA LEU A 18 11.70 7.01 7.59
C LEU A 18 11.56 6.20 6.30
N GLN A 19 11.82 6.80 5.14
CA GLN A 19 11.84 6.08 3.86
C GLN A 19 12.93 5.00 3.82
N ARG A 20 14.13 5.29 4.33
CA ARG A 20 15.20 4.27 4.43
C ARG A 20 14.84 3.16 5.42
N GLU A 21 14.22 3.50 6.54
CA GLU A 21 13.74 2.52 7.51
C GLU A 21 12.68 1.59 6.90
N ARG A 22 11.72 2.15 6.17
CA ARG A 22 10.71 1.41 5.41
C ARG A 22 11.34 0.42 4.43
N ASP A 23 12.28 0.88 3.62
CA ASP A 23 12.93 0.05 2.59
C ASP A 23 13.81 -1.07 3.19
N ALA A 24 14.30 -0.87 4.42
CA ALA A 24 15.07 -1.85 5.15
C ALA A 24 14.20 -2.96 5.78
N LEU A 25 12.89 -2.72 5.98
CA LEU A 25 11.98 -3.71 6.52
C LEU A 25 11.68 -4.81 5.49
N LYS A 26 12.40 -5.92 5.61
CA LYS A 26 12.11 -7.16 4.86
C LYS A 26 11.77 -8.27 5.84
N GLY A 27 10.62 -8.91 5.61
CA GLY A 27 10.25 -10.12 6.34
C GLY A 27 11.19 -11.28 5.99
N PRO A 28 11.74 -12.01 6.97
CA PRO A 28 12.52 -13.21 6.68
C PRO A 28 11.62 -14.28 6.02
N GLU A 29 12.16 -14.97 5.02
CA GLU A 29 11.55 -16.19 4.50
C GLU A 29 11.73 -17.30 5.54
N ILE A 30 10.62 -17.82 6.04
CA ILE A 30 10.61 -18.89 7.05
C ILE A 30 10.30 -20.20 6.34
N LEU A 31 11.27 -21.10 6.36
CA LEU A 31 11.14 -22.44 5.78
C LEU A 31 10.79 -23.47 6.86
N PRO A 32 10.05 -24.53 6.51
CA PRO A 32 9.84 -25.65 7.41
C PRO A 32 11.15 -26.39 7.70
N GLU A 33 11.29 -26.85 8.94
CA GLU A 33 12.48 -27.60 9.39
C GLU A 33 12.59 -28.98 8.69
N ASN A 34 11.45 -29.58 8.33
CA ASN A 34 11.33 -30.83 7.59
C ASN A 34 9.94 -30.95 6.93
N ASP A 35 9.72 -32.03 6.18
CA ASP A 35 8.48 -32.29 5.43
C ASP A 35 7.33 -32.86 6.28
N SER A 36 7.46 -32.89 7.61
CA SER A 36 6.34 -33.32 8.46
C SER A 36 5.18 -32.31 8.38
N PRO A 37 3.93 -32.77 8.40
CA PRO A 37 2.77 -31.87 8.41
C PRO A 37 2.80 -30.85 9.56
N GLU A 38 3.30 -31.23 10.73
CA GLU A 38 3.44 -30.37 11.90
C GLU A 38 4.48 -29.27 11.68
N ALA A 39 5.66 -29.61 11.13
CA ALA A 39 6.72 -28.64 10.85
C ALA A 39 6.29 -27.63 9.78
N ILE A 40 5.60 -28.10 8.73
CA ILE A 40 4.99 -27.24 7.71
C ILE A 40 3.99 -26.28 8.36
N ALA A 41 3.03 -26.79 9.13
CA ALA A 41 2.02 -25.94 9.77
C ALA A 41 2.63 -24.91 10.74
N GLN A 42 3.69 -25.27 11.48
CA GLN A 42 4.39 -24.35 12.37
C GLN A 42 5.13 -23.25 11.61
N ALA A 43 5.84 -23.59 10.53
CA ALA A 43 6.54 -22.61 9.70
C ALA A 43 5.59 -21.58 9.11
N TYR A 44 4.46 -22.02 8.53
CA TYR A 44 3.46 -21.11 7.96
C TYR A 44 2.79 -20.22 9.03
N ARG A 45 2.51 -20.76 10.23
CA ARG A 45 1.98 -19.94 11.34
C ARG A 45 3.00 -18.91 11.82
N HIS A 46 4.28 -19.27 11.88
CA HIS A 46 5.33 -18.35 12.25
C HIS A 46 5.48 -17.25 11.19
N GLN A 47 5.50 -17.62 9.90
CA GLN A 47 5.54 -16.69 8.78
C GLN A 47 4.38 -15.70 8.81
N ALA A 48 3.15 -16.17 9.04
CA ALA A 48 1.99 -15.29 9.14
C ALA A 48 2.11 -14.26 10.27
N ARG A 49 2.64 -14.66 11.44
CA ARG A 49 2.85 -13.75 12.58
C ARG A 49 3.92 -12.71 12.28
N VAL A 50 5.03 -13.11 11.67
CA VAL A 50 6.12 -12.21 11.31
C VAL A 50 5.68 -11.25 10.21
N ALA A 51 4.99 -11.73 9.19
CA ALA A 51 4.43 -10.89 8.12
C ALA A 51 3.43 -9.87 8.66
N ALA A 52 2.53 -10.27 9.57
CA ALA A 52 1.59 -9.34 10.19
C ALA A 52 2.31 -8.24 10.99
N LYS A 53 3.38 -8.57 11.71
CA LYS A 53 4.18 -7.59 12.45
C LYS A 53 4.88 -6.61 11.51
N VAL A 54 5.55 -7.11 10.46
CA VAL A 54 6.24 -6.28 9.47
C VAL A 54 5.26 -5.35 8.75
N SER A 55 4.09 -5.87 8.35
CA SER A 55 3.04 -5.06 7.72
C SER A 55 2.54 -3.94 8.65
N ALA A 56 2.31 -4.23 9.93
CA ALA A 56 1.91 -3.21 10.88
C ALA A 56 2.98 -2.12 11.07
N GLU A 57 4.26 -2.50 11.05
CA GLU A 57 5.39 -1.57 11.18
C GLU A 57 5.53 -0.67 9.95
N VAL A 58 5.46 -1.24 8.73
CA VAL A 58 5.42 -0.47 7.47
C VAL A 58 4.26 0.52 7.47
N ASN A 59 3.05 0.08 7.82
CA ASN A 59 1.89 0.96 7.91
C ASN A 59 2.11 2.09 8.93
N GLY A 60 2.79 1.83 10.04
CA GLY A 60 3.14 2.85 11.03
C GLY A 60 4.06 3.92 10.45
N ILE A 61 5.08 3.51 9.69
CA ILE A 61 6.02 4.41 9.01
C ILE A 61 5.31 5.23 7.93
N ASP A 62 4.48 4.59 7.11
CA ASP A 62 3.72 5.28 6.04
C ASP A 62 2.79 6.35 6.62
N ASN A 63 2.11 6.06 7.73
CA ASN A 63 1.29 7.06 8.44
C ASN A 63 2.13 8.23 9.00
N ALA A 64 3.34 7.97 9.49
CA ALA A 64 4.23 9.00 10.00
C ALA A 64 4.76 9.91 8.88
N ILE A 65 5.13 9.33 7.72
CA ILE A 65 5.52 10.07 6.52
C ILE A 65 4.38 10.98 6.07
N ALA A 66 3.15 10.45 5.92
CA ALA A 66 2.00 11.25 5.53
C ALA A 66 1.71 12.42 6.49
N ALA A 67 1.88 12.22 7.80
CA ALA A 67 1.73 13.28 8.79
C ALA A 67 2.80 14.38 8.62
N LEU A 68 4.05 13.99 8.37
CA LEU A 68 5.17 14.90 8.14
C LEU A 68 5.03 15.68 6.83
N GLU A 69 4.55 15.06 5.76
CA GLU A 69 4.27 15.72 4.48
C GLU A 69 3.17 16.79 4.62
N ASN A 70 2.11 16.46 5.38
CA ASN A 70 1.08 17.46 5.71
C ASN A 70 1.66 18.64 6.49
N GLN A 71 2.57 18.37 7.44
CA GLN A 71 3.25 19.42 8.20
C GLN A 71 4.20 20.24 7.32
N LEU A 72 4.95 19.60 6.42
CA LEU A 72 5.81 20.23 5.43
C LEU A 72 5.01 21.21 4.58
N GLN A 73 3.88 20.77 4.04
CA GLN A 73 3.01 21.58 3.21
C GLN A 73 2.49 22.82 3.98
N GLN A 74 2.12 22.65 5.25
CA GLN A 74 1.70 23.76 6.10
C GLN A 74 2.84 24.77 6.31
N LYS A 75 4.07 24.30 6.57
CA LYS A 75 5.25 25.15 6.80
C LYS A 75 5.67 25.88 5.54
N GLN A 76 5.65 25.22 4.38
CA GLN A 76 5.90 25.85 3.09
C GLN A 76 4.86 26.95 2.81
N ARG A 77 3.56 26.71 3.08
CA ARG A 77 2.52 27.74 2.96
C ARG A 77 2.77 28.94 3.87
N GLN A 78 3.18 28.70 5.12
CA GLN A 78 3.55 29.78 6.06
C GLN A 78 4.73 30.60 5.53
N LEU A 79 5.76 29.93 4.99
CA LEU A 79 6.90 30.61 4.39
C LEU A 79 6.49 31.44 3.17
N ARG A 80 5.63 30.91 2.31
CA ARG A 80 5.06 31.61 1.14
C ARG A 80 4.32 32.88 1.54
N GLN A 81 3.41 32.79 2.53
CA GLN A 81 2.67 33.96 3.03
C GLN A 81 3.61 35.04 3.56
N LEU A 82 4.66 34.66 4.28
CA LEU A 82 5.66 35.61 4.77
C LEU A 82 6.46 36.26 3.64
N LYS A 83 6.78 35.54 2.56
CA LYS A 83 7.46 36.11 1.38
C LYS A 83 6.58 37.13 0.64
N ILE A 84 5.34 36.77 0.34
CA ILE A 84 4.36 37.64 -0.33
C ILE A 84 4.09 38.90 0.49
N SER A 85 4.01 38.79 1.82
CA SER A 85 3.80 39.94 2.71
C SER A 85 4.96 40.95 2.71
N LYS A 86 6.16 40.53 2.30
CA LYS A 86 7.37 41.36 2.35
C LYS A 86 7.75 41.96 1.00
N GLN A 87 7.48 41.29 -0.12
CA GLN A 87 7.73 41.78 -1.47
C GLN A 87 6.77 41.12 -2.49
N PRO A 88 6.32 41.85 -3.53
CA PRO A 88 5.58 41.23 -4.63
C PRO A 88 6.49 40.25 -5.37
N LEU A 89 6.05 38.99 -5.49
CA LEU A 89 6.77 37.92 -6.20
C LEU A 89 7.01 38.31 -7.67
N THR A 90 8.20 38.00 -8.17
CA THR A 90 8.54 38.15 -9.58
C THR A 90 7.88 37.06 -10.43
N LYS A 91 7.74 37.30 -11.74
CA LYS A 91 7.11 36.34 -12.66
C LYS A 91 7.86 34.99 -12.75
N GLU A 92 9.17 35.01 -12.53
CA GLU A 92 10.01 33.82 -12.55
C GLU A 92 9.78 32.97 -11.29
N GLU A 93 9.66 33.60 -10.12
CA GLU A 93 9.34 32.91 -8.86
C GLU A 93 7.97 32.24 -8.91
N LEU A 94 6.98 32.86 -9.57
CA LEU A 94 5.65 32.26 -9.79
C LEU A 94 5.69 31.04 -10.73
N LEU A 95 6.58 31.04 -11.72
CA LEU A 95 6.74 29.93 -12.65
C LEU A 95 7.44 28.74 -11.98
N GLU A 96 8.48 29.02 -11.19
CA GLU A 96 9.17 28.03 -10.38
C GLU A 96 8.22 27.39 -9.36
N GLU A 97 7.37 28.20 -8.71
CA GLU A 97 6.31 27.71 -7.82
C GLU A 97 5.33 26.76 -8.53
N ALA A 98 4.85 27.13 -9.73
CA ALA A 98 3.90 26.31 -10.47
C ALA A 98 4.52 24.98 -10.93
N LEU A 99 5.82 24.98 -11.24
CA LEU A 99 6.55 23.77 -11.59
C LEU A 99 6.74 22.86 -10.37
N GLN A 100 7.09 23.42 -9.21
CA GLN A 100 7.23 22.67 -7.96
C GLN A 100 5.92 21.96 -7.59
N ASP A 101 4.80 22.69 -7.61
CA ASP A 101 3.46 22.14 -7.33
C ASP A 101 3.09 21.03 -8.35
N ALA A 102 3.50 21.15 -9.61
CA ALA A 102 3.26 20.14 -10.64
C ALA A 102 4.09 18.86 -10.42
N TYR A 103 5.35 18.99 -10.01
CA TYR A 103 6.20 17.83 -9.67
C TYR A 103 5.67 17.09 -8.44
N GLU A 104 5.33 17.80 -7.36
CA GLU A 104 4.71 17.20 -6.18
C GLU A 104 3.40 16.45 -6.53
N ARG A 105 2.58 17.03 -7.43
CA ARG A 105 1.37 16.37 -7.90
C ARG A 105 1.65 15.10 -8.70
N ALA A 106 2.72 15.11 -9.51
CA ALA A 106 3.13 13.95 -10.30
C ALA A 106 3.65 12.81 -9.41
N ASP A 107 4.42 13.13 -8.38
CA ASP A 107 4.93 12.14 -7.43
C ASP A 107 3.80 11.47 -6.66
N HIS A 108 2.85 12.24 -6.14
CA HIS A 108 1.65 11.71 -5.48
C HIS A 108 0.80 10.81 -6.42
N ILE A 109 0.70 11.15 -7.71
CA ILE A 109 0.03 10.30 -8.70
C ILE A 109 0.77 8.97 -8.88
N ASN A 110 2.10 8.98 -8.86
CA ASN A 110 2.91 7.78 -9.01
C ASN A 110 2.80 6.85 -7.79
N GLU A 111 2.70 7.41 -6.59
CA GLU A 111 2.47 6.63 -5.36
C GLU A 111 1.11 5.94 -5.37
N LEU A 112 0.04 6.68 -5.68
CA LEU A 112 -1.30 6.11 -5.85
C LEU A 112 -1.33 5.01 -6.93
N ALA A 113 -0.55 5.17 -7.99
CA ALA A 113 -0.43 4.15 -9.04
C ALA A 113 0.25 2.87 -8.54
N LYS A 114 1.24 2.97 -7.65
CA LYS A 114 1.87 1.79 -7.02
C LYS A 114 0.90 1.07 -6.10
N GLU A 115 0.20 1.79 -5.24
CA GLU A 115 -0.83 1.22 -4.35
C GLU A 115 -1.90 0.49 -5.15
N LEU A 116 -2.42 1.12 -6.22
CA LEU A 116 -3.41 0.50 -7.10
C LEU A 116 -2.88 -0.77 -7.79
N ALA A 117 -1.59 -0.81 -8.13
CA ALA A 117 -0.96 -1.99 -8.72
C ALA A 117 -0.86 -3.15 -7.72
N GLU A 118 -0.57 -2.88 -6.45
CA GLU A 118 -0.56 -3.87 -5.38
C GLU A 118 -1.96 -4.42 -5.12
N GLU A 119 -2.96 -3.55 -4.98
CA GLU A 119 -4.38 -3.92 -4.85
C GLU A 119 -4.86 -4.81 -6.01
N LEU A 120 -4.50 -4.46 -7.25
CA LEU A 120 -4.78 -5.30 -8.42
C LEU A 120 -4.10 -6.67 -8.36
N ARG A 121 -2.89 -6.74 -7.80
CA ARG A 121 -2.15 -8.00 -7.64
C ARG A 121 -2.83 -8.89 -6.60
N GLU A 122 -3.24 -8.31 -5.47
CA GLU A 122 -3.97 -9.02 -4.42
C GLU A 122 -5.33 -9.50 -4.92
N LEU A 123 -6.09 -8.65 -5.60
CA LEU A 123 -7.36 -9.01 -6.22
C LEU A 123 -7.20 -10.18 -7.22
N LYS A 124 -6.15 -10.16 -8.04
CA LYS A 124 -5.82 -11.28 -8.95
C LYS A 124 -5.47 -12.55 -8.18
N ALA A 125 -4.71 -12.46 -7.10
CA ALA A 125 -4.38 -13.61 -6.26
C ALA A 125 -5.63 -14.20 -5.60
N ILE A 126 -6.55 -13.36 -5.11
CA ILE A 126 -7.85 -13.78 -4.58
C ILE A 126 -8.66 -14.48 -5.68
N ALA A 127 -8.79 -13.88 -6.87
CA ALA A 127 -9.51 -14.49 -8.00
C ALA A 127 -8.90 -15.83 -8.43
N TYR A 128 -7.57 -15.94 -8.43
CA TYR A 128 -6.85 -17.18 -8.74
C TYR A 128 -7.09 -18.26 -7.67
N ASN A 129 -7.08 -17.90 -6.39
CA ASN A 129 -7.40 -18.80 -5.28
C ASN A 129 -8.88 -19.19 -5.25
N LEU A 130 -9.77 -18.27 -5.63
CA LEU A 130 -11.19 -18.56 -5.79
C LEU A 130 -11.42 -19.53 -6.95
N SER A 131 -10.63 -19.45 -8.02
CA SER A 131 -10.86 -20.20 -9.26
C SER A 131 -11.01 -21.73 -9.01
N PRO A 132 -10.09 -22.44 -8.34
CA PRO A 132 -10.28 -23.86 -8.01
C PRO A 132 -11.55 -24.14 -7.17
N SER A 133 -11.86 -23.31 -6.17
CA SER A 133 -13.02 -23.47 -5.29
C SER A 133 -14.33 -23.16 -6.00
N TYR A 134 -14.36 -22.16 -6.88
CA TYR A 134 -15.51 -21.73 -7.66
C TYR A 134 -15.87 -22.77 -8.73
N TRP A 135 -14.86 -23.35 -9.39
CA TRP A 135 -15.05 -24.50 -10.30
C TRP A 135 -15.51 -25.75 -9.55
N GLN A 136 -15.05 -25.99 -8.32
CA GLN A 136 -15.51 -27.12 -7.52
C GLN A 136 -16.99 -26.97 -7.13
N VAL A 137 -17.42 -25.82 -6.60
CA VAL A 137 -18.82 -25.59 -6.21
C VAL A 137 -19.77 -25.68 -7.42
N ASN A 138 -19.43 -25.06 -8.55
CA ASN A 138 -20.23 -25.20 -9.78
C ASN A 138 -20.26 -26.64 -10.31
N ARG A 139 -19.16 -27.40 -10.17
CA ARG A 139 -19.10 -28.80 -10.61
C ARG A 139 -19.87 -29.74 -9.67
N TYR A 140 -20.07 -29.37 -8.41
CA TYR A 140 -20.96 -30.10 -7.49
C TYR A 140 -22.43 -29.77 -7.72
N GLU A 141 -22.80 -28.53 -8.07
CA GLU A 141 -24.18 -28.17 -8.43
C GLU A 141 -24.66 -28.90 -9.70
N VAL A 142 -23.84 -28.93 -10.76
CA VAL A 142 -24.19 -29.62 -12.02
C VAL A 142 -24.31 -31.15 -11.84
N ARG A 143 -23.63 -31.72 -10.84
CA ARG A 143 -23.69 -33.17 -10.56
C ARG A 143 -24.83 -33.55 -9.60
N LEU A 144 -25.40 -32.59 -8.87
CA LEU A 144 -26.59 -32.81 -8.03
C LEU A 144 -27.88 -32.71 -8.86
N ASP A 145 -27.93 -31.83 -9.87
CA ASP A 145 -29.10 -31.70 -10.75
C ASP A 145 -29.34 -32.92 -11.67
N THR A 146 -28.27 -33.62 -12.05
CA THR A 146 -28.40 -34.82 -12.91
C THR A 146 -28.88 -36.06 -12.17
N ARG A 147 -28.89 -36.07 -10.82
CA ARG A 147 -29.46 -37.19 -10.03
C ARG A 147 -30.97 -37.06 -9.78
N HIS A 148 -31.56 -35.89 -10.02
CA HIS A 148 -33.01 -35.69 -9.85
C HIS A 148 -33.82 -35.82 -11.15
N LEU A 149 -33.15 -35.93 -12.30
CA LEU A 149 -33.80 -36.18 -13.60
C LEU A 149 -34.00 -37.67 -13.95
N GLY A 150 -33.62 -38.59 -13.06
CA GLY A 150 -33.66 -40.04 -13.30
C GLY A 150 -34.92 -40.81 -12.83
N GLN A 151 -35.93 -40.18 -12.19
CA GLN A 151 -37.06 -40.92 -11.59
C GLN A 151 -38.47 -40.39 -11.94
N LYS A 152 -38.71 -39.91 -13.16
CA LYS A 152 -40.08 -39.73 -13.66
C LYS A 152 -40.20 -40.13 -15.14
N LYS A 153 -40.22 -41.45 -15.40
CA LYS A 153 -40.91 -42.04 -16.56
C LYS A 153 -41.32 -43.47 -16.22
N LEU A 154 -42.43 -43.60 -15.52
CA LEU A 154 -43.29 -44.79 -15.49
C LEU A 154 -44.64 -44.30 -14.97
N LEU A 155 -45.56 -44.07 -15.91
CA LEU A 155 -47.02 -44.07 -15.82
C LEU A 155 -47.57 -43.24 -17.00
N HIS A 156 -47.73 -43.91 -18.14
CA HIS A 156 -49.00 -44.06 -18.87
C HIS A 156 -48.80 -45.03 -20.03
#